data_AF-A0A941NHJ4-F1
#
_entry.id   AF-A0A941NHJ4-F1
#
_cell.length_a   1.000
_cell.length_b   1.000
_cell.length_c   1.000
_cell.angle_alpha   90.00
_cell.angle_beta   90.00
_cell.angle_gamma   90.00
#
_symmetry.space_group_name_H-M   'P 1'
#
loop_
_entity.id
_entity.type
_entity.pdbx_description
1 polymer ?
#
loop_
_entity_poly.entity_id
_entity_poly.type
_entity_poly.pdbx_seq_one_letter_code
_entity_poly.pdbx_strand_id
1 'polypeptide(L)'
;MEPQFNNASRLLDAHGFLDRVIAELRVLQSPQKDTLVSVLQYLSDHIRTTRSEIGALRQGGNTPLFGNTADELEEIITETARAAGSIMDAAEAIESVAATLGPPANGALMEAVTKIYEASAFQDITGQRITKVVGVLLSLEVKLASLTEAFGSLPQPPNAGPQGDEALLNGPQLMKNASSQSDIDALFETLS
;
A
#
# COMPACT_ATOMS: atom_id res chain seq x y z
N MET A 1 10.14 32.49 -9.32
CA MET A 1 8.97 31.60 -9.47
C MET A 1 9.09 30.93 -10.82
N GLU A 2 9.64 29.72 -10.85
CA GLU A 2 9.62 28.89 -12.06
C GLU A 2 8.16 28.49 -12.36
N PRO A 3 7.72 28.53 -13.63
CA PRO A 3 6.42 28.01 -14.00
C PRO A 3 6.46 26.49 -13.87
N GLN A 4 5.60 25.92 -13.01
CA GLN A 4 5.30 24.49 -13.04
C GLN A 4 4.63 24.19 -14.38
N PHE A 5 5.42 23.76 -15.37
CA PHE A 5 4.93 23.28 -16.65
C PHE A 5 4.13 22.01 -16.41
N ASN A 6 2.81 22.11 -16.59
CA ASN A 6 1.86 21.02 -16.41
C ASN A 6 2.17 19.86 -17.38
N ASN A 7 2.78 18.79 -16.88
CA ASN A 7 3.15 17.61 -17.69
C ASN A 7 1.92 16.87 -18.23
N ALA A 8 0.76 16.99 -17.55
CA ALA A 8 -0.50 16.39 -17.97
C ALA A 8 -1.00 16.89 -19.33
N SER A 9 -0.87 18.20 -19.59
CA SER A 9 -1.31 18.78 -20.87
C SER A 9 -0.42 18.33 -22.02
N ARG A 10 0.88 18.17 -21.78
CA ARG A 10 1.86 17.73 -22.79
C ARG A 10 1.63 16.31 -23.29
N LEU A 11 1.22 15.38 -22.43
CA LEU A 11 1.01 13.99 -22.86
C LEU A 11 -0.34 13.77 -23.55
N LEU A 12 -1.39 14.47 -23.10
CA LEU A 12 -2.69 14.49 -23.79
C LEU A 12 -2.54 15.06 -25.21
N ASP A 13 -1.75 16.14 -25.33
CA ASP A 13 -1.36 16.73 -26.59
C ASP A 13 -0.51 15.77 -27.44
N ALA A 14 0.35 14.94 -26.82
CA ALA A 14 1.19 13.98 -27.52
C ALA A 14 0.39 12.83 -28.17
N HIS A 15 -0.63 12.29 -27.52
CA HIS A 15 -1.49 11.25 -28.13
C HIS A 15 -2.29 11.81 -29.32
N GLY A 16 -2.91 12.98 -29.14
CA GLY A 16 -3.60 13.67 -30.23
C GLY A 16 -2.66 14.13 -31.35
N PHE A 17 -1.40 14.43 -31.04
CA PHE A 17 -0.36 14.70 -32.03
C PHE A 17 0.02 13.44 -32.82
N LEU A 18 0.20 12.29 -32.16
CA LEU A 18 0.49 11.02 -32.84
C LEU A 18 -0.64 10.63 -33.81
N ASP A 19 -1.89 10.70 -33.38
CA ASP A 19 -3.04 10.38 -34.25
C ASP A 19 -3.11 11.33 -35.47
N ARG A 20 -2.75 12.62 -35.29
CA ARG A 20 -2.64 13.61 -36.40
C ARG A 20 -1.49 13.29 -37.34
N VAL A 21 -0.30 12.99 -36.83
CA VAL A 21 0.87 12.61 -37.64
C VAL A 21 0.59 11.34 -38.43
N ILE A 22 -0.06 10.33 -37.84
CA ILE A 22 -0.51 9.13 -38.55
C ILE A 22 -1.44 9.48 -39.71
N ALA A 23 -2.41 10.37 -39.48
CA ALA A 23 -3.35 10.80 -40.51
C ALA A 23 -2.65 11.54 -41.66
N GLU A 24 -1.72 12.46 -41.36
CA GLU A 24 -0.94 13.19 -42.37
C GLU A 24 -0.01 12.25 -43.16
N LEU A 25 0.69 11.34 -42.49
CA LEU A 25 1.56 10.37 -43.15
C LEU A 25 0.80 9.44 -44.09
N ARG A 26 -0.45 9.08 -43.77
CA ARG A 26 -1.29 8.27 -44.66
C ARG A 26 -1.59 8.98 -45.99
N VAL A 27 -1.71 10.32 -45.97
CA VAL A 27 -2.00 11.15 -47.16
C VAL A 27 -0.77 11.30 -48.06
N LEU A 28 0.45 11.24 -47.52
CA LEU A 28 1.68 11.30 -48.31
C LEU A 28 1.81 10.09 -49.24
N GLN A 29 2.32 10.27 -50.46
CA GLN A 29 2.61 9.18 -51.40
C GLN A 29 4.11 8.84 -51.37
N SER A 30 4.58 8.23 -50.28
CA SER A 30 5.97 7.77 -50.12
C SER A 30 6.02 6.27 -49.78
N PRO A 31 6.95 5.49 -50.36
CA PRO A 31 7.09 4.06 -50.08
C PRO A 31 7.57 3.74 -48.65
N GLN A 32 8.21 4.68 -47.94
CA GLN A 32 8.64 4.45 -46.54
C GLN A 32 7.54 4.76 -45.50
N LYS A 33 6.38 5.26 -45.92
CA LYS A 33 5.33 5.72 -45.00
C LYS A 33 4.66 4.58 -44.23
N ASP A 34 4.50 3.42 -44.87
CA ASP A 34 3.66 2.34 -44.31
C ASP A 34 4.30 1.73 -43.06
N THR A 35 5.64 1.60 -43.06
CA THR A 35 6.41 1.20 -41.87
C THR A 35 6.32 2.23 -40.76
N LEU A 36 6.38 3.52 -41.08
CA LEU A 36 6.29 4.57 -40.07
C LEU A 36 4.87 4.64 -39.48
N VAL A 37 3.84 4.53 -40.32
CA VAL A 37 2.43 4.47 -39.91
C VAL A 37 2.21 3.26 -38.99
N SER A 38 2.75 2.08 -39.32
CA SER A 38 2.56 0.88 -38.49
C SER A 38 3.24 1.02 -37.12
N VAL A 39 4.44 1.58 -37.05
CA VAL A 39 5.14 1.84 -35.78
C VAL A 39 4.38 2.84 -34.92
N LEU A 40 3.88 3.93 -35.50
CA LEU A 40 3.11 4.93 -34.76
C LEU A 40 1.75 4.40 -34.30
N GLN A 41 1.10 3.57 -35.13
CA GLN A 41 -0.15 2.90 -34.77
C GLN A 41 0.07 1.96 -33.58
N TYR A 42 1.12 1.14 -33.62
CA TYR A 42 1.52 0.27 -32.53
C TYR A 42 1.75 1.06 -31.23
N LEU A 43 2.47 2.19 -31.30
CA LEU A 43 2.71 3.03 -30.13
C LEU A 43 1.42 3.64 -29.57
N SER A 44 0.53 4.12 -30.44
CA SER A 44 -0.78 4.68 -30.06
C SER A 44 -1.65 3.63 -29.35
N ASP A 45 -1.72 2.42 -29.91
CA ASP A 45 -2.50 1.33 -29.32
C ASP A 45 -1.90 0.87 -27.98
N HIS A 46 -0.56 0.78 -27.89
CA HIS A 46 0.11 0.40 -26.67
C HIS A 46 -0.11 1.43 -25.54
N ILE A 47 -0.04 2.74 -25.85
CA ILE A 47 -0.35 3.81 -24.89
C ILE A 47 -1.79 3.68 -24.36
N ARG A 48 -2.77 3.37 -25.23
CA ARG A 48 -4.17 3.18 -24.80
C ARG A 48 -4.33 2.00 -23.85
N THR A 49 -3.70 0.88 -24.17
CA THR A 49 -3.70 -0.31 -23.31
C THR A 49 -3.10 0.01 -21.94
N THR A 50 -1.91 0.61 -21.90
CA THR A 50 -1.25 1.00 -20.64
C THR A 50 -2.10 1.98 -19.83
N ARG A 51 -2.73 2.96 -20.47
CA ARG A 51 -3.66 3.90 -19.81
C ARG A 51 -4.84 3.17 -19.17
N SER A 52 -5.38 2.15 -19.83
CA SER A 52 -6.46 1.32 -19.30
C SER A 52 -6.00 0.47 -18.11
N GLU A 53 -4.82 -0.14 -18.19
CA GLU A 53 -4.26 -0.94 -17.11
C GLU A 53 -3.99 -0.10 -15.86
N ILE A 54 -3.40 1.10 -16.01
CA ILE A 54 -3.20 2.04 -14.90
C ILE A 54 -4.54 2.49 -14.30
N GLY A 55 -5.55 2.74 -15.14
CA GLY A 55 -6.90 3.06 -14.69
C GLY A 55 -7.53 1.93 -13.86
N ALA A 56 -7.31 0.68 -14.27
CA ALA A 56 -7.79 -0.51 -13.56
C ALA A 56 -7.07 -0.76 -12.23
N LEU A 57 -5.80 -0.33 -12.09
CA LEU A 57 -5.08 -0.39 -10.81
C LEU A 57 -5.61 0.61 -9.79
N ARG A 58 -6.22 1.73 -10.22
CA ARG A 58 -6.81 2.76 -9.33
C ARG A 58 -8.29 2.55 -9.01
N GLN A 59 -8.78 1.31 -8.96
CA GLN A 59 -10.16 1.00 -8.55
C GLN A 59 -10.55 1.85 -7.33
N GLY A 60 -11.53 2.76 -7.48
CA GLY A 60 -11.94 3.71 -6.43
C GLY A 60 -11.63 5.20 -6.67
N GLY A 61 -11.07 5.58 -7.82
CA GLY A 61 -10.94 6.99 -8.20
C GLY A 61 -9.77 7.71 -7.53
N ASN A 62 -10.02 8.80 -6.80
CA ASN A 62 -8.96 9.60 -6.15
C ASN A 62 -8.54 9.09 -4.76
N THR A 63 -9.10 7.97 -4.34
CA THR A 63 -8.78 7.31 -3.07
C THR A 63 -7.37 6.70 -3.14
N PRO A 64 -6.55 6.83 -2.08
CA PRO A 64 -5.27 6.15 -2.01
C PRO A 64 -5.45 4.63 -2.11
N LEU A 65 -4.66 3.99 -2.97
CA LEU A 65 -4.75 2.56 -3.28
C LEU A 65 -4.27 1.70 -2.10
N PHE A 66 -3.27 2.20 -1.37
CA PHE A 66 -2.64 1.46 -0.27
C PHE A 66 -2.73 2.19 1.07
N GLY A 67 -3.32 3.39 1.14
CA GLY A 67 -3.36 4.21 2.36
C GLY A 67 -3.89 3.46 3.58
N ASN A 68 -5.08 2.86 3.47
CA ASN A 68 -5.68 2.10 4.57
C ASN A 68 -4.88 0.84 4.91
N THR A 69 -4.33 0.14 3.91
CA THR A 69 -3.51 -1.06 4.13
C THR A 69 -2.16 -0.73 4.76
N ALA A 70 -1.58 0.41 4.45
CA ALA A 70 -0.35 0.89 5.08
C ALA A 70 -0.58 1.18 6.57
N ASP A 71 -1.70 1.82 6.91
CA ASP A 71 -2.09 2.05 8.30
C ASP A 71 -2.31 0.74 9.07
N GLU A 72 -2.99 -0.24 8.46
CA GLU A 72 -3.18 -1.58 9.05
C GLU A 72 -1.85 -2.32 9.25
N LEU A 73 -0.92 -2.22 8.30
CA LEU A 73 0.41 -2.81 8.43
C LEU A 73 1.24 -2.15 9.54
N GLU A 74 1.09 -0.84 9.75
CA GLU A 74 1.75 -0.12 10.84
C GLU A 74 1.17 -0.48 12.22
N GLU A 75 -0.16 -0.66 12.30
CA GLU A 75 -0.82 -1.18 13.50
C GLU A 75 -0.32 -2.59 13.83
N ILE A 76 -0.18 -3.47 12.83
CA ILE A 76 0.40 -4.81 13.01
C ILE A 76 1.82 -4.73 13.58
N ILE A 77 2.67 -3.82 13.09
CA ILE A 77 4.03 -3.65 13.63
C ILE A 77 3.96 -3.25 15.11
N THR A 78 3.12 -2.26 15.44
CA THR A 78 2.93 -1.75 16.81
C THR A 78 2.47 -2.87 17.74
N GLU A 79 1.41 -3.58 17.37
CA GLU A 79 0.83 -4.65 18.17
C GLU A 79 1.80 -5.82 18.38
N THR A 80 2.56 -6.17 17.34
CA THR A 80 3.57 -7.22 17.44
C THR A 80 4.73 -6.80 18.35
N ALA A 81 5.16 -5.53 18.29
CA ALA A 81 6.20 -4.99 19.18
C ALA A 81 5.74 -4.95 20.64
N ARG A 82 4.49 -4.56 20.87
CA ARG A 82 3.87 -4.59 22.20
C ARG A 82 3.82 -6.01 22.76
N ALA A 83 3.38 -6.98 21.96
CA ALA A 83 3.33 -8.38 22.36
C ALA A 83 4.72 -8.94 22.71
N ALA A 84 5.74 -8.62 21.91
CA ALA A 84 7.11 -9.04 22.20
C ALA A 84 7.67 -8.41 23.49
N GLY A 85 7.38 -7.13 23.74
CA GLY A 85 7.70 -6.48 25.01
C GLY A 85 7.10 -7.23 26.20
N SER A 86 5.82 -7.58 26.13
CA SER A 86 5.17 -8.38 27.18
C SER A 86 5.78 -9.78 27.36
N ILE A 87 6.28 -10.40 26.28
CA ILE A 87 7.02 -11.67 26.36
C ILE A 87 8.36 -11.48 27.08
N MET A 88 9.09 -10.40 26.80
CA MET A 88 10.34 -10.07 27.48
C MET A 88 10.11 -9.79 28.97
N ASP A 89 9.09 -9.00 29.32
CA ASP A 89 8.72 -8.72 30.70
C ASP A 89 8.39 -10.02 31.48
N ALA A 90 7.68 -10.95 30.83
CA ALA A 90 7.38 -12.27 31.40
C ALA A 90 8.65 -13.11 31.58
N ALA A 91 9.61 -13.02 30.66
CA ALA A 91 10.89 -13.70 30.77
C ALA A 91 11.72 -13.16 31.95
N GLU A 92 11.77 -11.84 32.14
CA GLU A 92 12.42 -11.19 33.29
C GLU A 92 11.79 -11.64 34.63
N ALA A 93 10.46 -11.73 34.68
CA ALA A 93 9.77 -12.26 35.86
C ALA A 93 10.15 -13.71 36.16
N ILE A 94 10.31 -14.55 35.13
CA ILE A 94 10.78 -15.94 35.27
C ILE A 94 12.21 -15.98 35.81
N GLU A 95 13.12 -15.10 35.34
CA GLU A 95 14.49 -15.02 35.87
C GLU A 95 14.51 -14.66 37.36
N SER A 96 13.70 -13.69 37.75
CA SER A 96 13.59 -13.27 39.16
C SER A 96 13.18 -14.43 40.06
N VAL A 97 12.20 -15.23 39.64
CA VAL A 97 11.78 -16.44 40.37
C VAL A 97 12.86 -17.51 40.33
N ALA A 98 13.49 -17.75 39.17
CA ALA A 98 14.54 -18.74 39.01
C ALA A 98 15.73 -18.48 39.95
N ALA A 99 16.10 -17.21 40.16
CA ALA A 99 17.15 -16.81 41.09
C ALA A 99 16.91 -17.23 42.55
N THR A 100 15.64 -17.45 42.94
CA THR A 100 15.28 -17.95 44.28
C THR A 100 15.37 -19.48 44.41
N LEU A 101 15.53 -20.19 43.30
CA LEU A 101 15.59 -21.65 43.25
C LEU A 101 17.03 -22.17 43.38
N GLY A 102 17.17 -23.34 44.01
CA GLY A 102 18.43 -24.10 44.01
C GLY A 102 18.65 -24.88 42.71
N PRO A 103 19.89 -25.36 42.45
CA PRO A 103 20.16 -26.28 41.35
C PRO A 103 19.42 -27.61 41.54
N PRO A 104 19.00 -28.30 40.44
CA PRO A 104 19.22 -27.96 39.03
C PRO A 104 18.13 -27.08 38.40
N ALA A 105 17.01 -26.82 39.10
CA ALA A 105 15.84 -26.15 38.54
C ALA A 105 16.14 -24.72 38.04
N ASN A 106 16.97 -23.98 38.77
CA ASN A 106 17.42 -22.63 38.37
C ASN A 106 18.11 -22.65 36.99
N GLY A 107 19.07 -23.55 36.78
CA GLY A 107 19.83 -23.62 35.53
C GLY A 107 18.95 -23.92 34.32
N ALA A 108 17.98 -24.82 34.46
CA ALA A 108 17.02 -25.14 33.39
C ALA A 108 16.11 -23.96 33.05
N LEU A 109 15.65 -23.19 34.05
CA LEU A 109 14.85 -21.99 33.81
C LEU A 109 15.66 -20.88 33.12
N MET A 110 16.89 -20.62 33.57
CA MET A 110 17.74 -19.58 32.97
C MET A 110 18.11 -19.90 31.52
N GLU A 111 18.35 -21.17 31.18
CA GLU A 111 18.54 -21.58 29.79
C GLU A 111 17.28 -21.35 28.94
N ALA A 112 16.10 -21.63 29.48
CA ALA A 112 14.84 -21.40 28.80
C ALA A 112 14.57 -19.91 28.55
N VAL A 113 14.83 -19.05 29.55
CA VAL A 113 14.68 -17.59 29.39
C VAL A 113 15.68 -17.04 28.36
N THR A 114 16.93 -17.50 28.38
CA THR A 114 17.92 -17.12 27.37
C THR A 114 17.41 -17.38 25.95
N LYS A 115 16.78 -18.53 25.71
CA LYS A 115 16.16 -18.87 24.41
C LYS A 115 15.00 -17.95 24.05
N ILE A 116 14.22 -17.47 25.02
CA ILE A 116 13.13 -16.50 24.79
C ILE A 116 13.70 -15.16 24.31
N TYR A 117 14.77 -14.66 24.95
CA TYR A 117 15.41 -13.42 24.51
C TYR A 117 16.00 -13.55 23.09
N GLU A 118 16.68 -14.65 22.80
CA GLU A 118 17.23 -14.92 21.46
C GLU A 118 16.14 -15.01 20.39
N ALA A 119 15.03 -15.68 20.69
CA ALA A 119 13.90 -15.77 19.76
C ALA A 119 13.22 -14.42 19.53
N SER A 120 13.12 -13.60 20.59
CA SER A 120 12.48 -12.28 20.52
C SER A 120 13.33 -11.26 19.76
N ALA A 121 14.65 -11.42 19.72
CA ALA A 121 15.54 -10.60 18.91
C ALA A 121 15.25 -10.66 17.40
N PHE A 122 14.62 -11.74 16.91
CA PHE A 122 14.22 -11.88 15.49
C PHE A 122 13.06 -10.96 15.09
N GLN A 123 12.33 -10.41 16.07
CA GLN A 123 11.17 -9.55 15.82
C GLN A 123 11.58 -8.19 15.24
N ASP A 124 12.74 -7.66 15.63
CA ASP A 124 13.30 -6.41 15.08
C ASP A 124 13.50 -6.50 13.56
N ILE A 125 14.02 -7.63 13.07
CA ILE A 125 14.18 -7.90 11.64
C ILE A 125 12.82 -7.93 10.93
N THR A 126 11.79 -8.49 11.58
CA THR A 126 10.45 -8.57 11.00
C THR A 126 9.82 -7.18 10.90
N GLY A 127 9.93 -6.35 11.94
CA GLY A 127 9.49 -4.95 11.92
C GLY A 127 10.14 -4.16 10.78
N GLN A 128 11.47 -4.20 10.68
CA GLN A 128 12.21 -3.54 9.60
C GLN A 128 11.80 -4.00 8.20
N ARG A 129 11.55 -5.30 8.01
CA ARG A 129 11.10 -5.85 6.73
C ARG A 129 9.70 -5.36 6.36
N ILE A 130 8.76 -5.32 7.30
CA ILE A 130 7.41 -4.80 7.05
C ILE A 130 7.48 -3.31 6.72
N THR A 131 8.22 -2.51 7.50
CA THR A 131 8.43 -1.07 7.22
C THR A 131 8.98 -0.84 5.81
N LYS A 132 9.94 -1.67 5.36
CA LYS A 132 10.48 -1.58 4.00
C LYS A 132 9.42 -1.89 2.94
N VAL A 133 8.58 -2.91 3.16
CA VAL A 133 7.48 -3.25 2.25
C VAL A 133 6.48 -2.10 2.16
N VAL A 134 6.06 -1.53 3.29
CA VAL A 134 5.17 -0.36 3.34
C VAL A 134 5.76 0.81 2.58
N GLY A 135 7.05 1.11 2.78
CA GLY A 135 7.74 2.18 2.04
C GLY A 135 7.75 1.96 0.53
N VAL A 136 7.87 0.71 0.06
CA VAL A 136 7.78 0.39 -1.38
C VAL A 136 6.36 0.60 -1.89
N LEU A 137 5.33 0.16 -1.16
CA LEU A 137 3.92 0.35 -1.55
C LEU A 137 3.58 1.84 -1.67
N LEU A 138 3.99 2.66 -0.69
CA LEU A 138 3.80 4.12 -0.74
C LEU A 138 4.57 4.76 -1.91
N SER A 139 5.78 4.27 -2.24
CA SER A 139 6.52 4.75 -3.40
C SER A 139 5.82 4.39 -4.73
N LEU A 140 5.23 3.20 -4.82
CA LEU A 140 4.44 2.79 -5.97
C LEU A 140 3.20 3.67 -6.14
N GLU A 141 2.54 4.03 -5.05
CA GLU A 141 1.40 4.92 -5.05
C GLU A 141 1.74 6.31 -5.60
N VAL A 142 2.87 6.90 -5.18
CA VAL A 142 3.36 8.18 -5.72
C VAL A 142 3.65 8.09 -7.22
N LYS A 143 4.23 6.98 -7.68
CA LYS A 143 4.50 6.77 -9.12
C LYS A 143 3.22 6.57 -9.93
N LEU A 144 2.23 5.85 -9.39
CA LEU A 144 0.92 5.68 -10.00
C LEU A 144 0.18 7.03 -10.11
N ALA A 145 0.27 7.86 -9.08
CA ALA A 145 -0.30 9.21 -9.09
C ALA A 145 0.36 10.08 -10.18
N SER A 146 1.68 10.07 -10.30
CA SER A 146 2.39 10.86 -11.32
C SER A 146 2.14 10.35 -12.74
N LEU A 147 2.03 9.03 -12.95
CA LEU A 147 1.62 8.47 -14.23
C LEU A 147 0.19 8.87 -14.58
N THR A 148 -0.71 8.86 -13.62
CA THR A 148 -2.10 9.30 -13.84
C THR A 148 -2.16 10.78 -14.19
N GLU A 149 -1.42 11.62 -13.49
CA GLU A 149 -1.30 13.04 -13.82
C GLU A 149 -0.76 13.22 -15.25
N ALA A 150 0.32 12.51 -15.61
CA ALA A 150 0.88 12.56 -16.95
C ALA A 150 -0.12 12.13 -18.03
N PHE A 151 -0.85 11.03 -17.85
CA PHE A 151 -1.81 10.52 -18.83
C PHE A 151 -3.16 11.26 -18.86
N GLY A 152 -3.42 12.15 -17.91
CA GLY A 152 -4.70 12.84 -17.76
C GLY A 152 -5.83 11.91 -17.29
N SER A 153 -7.08 12.21 -17.67
CA SER A 153 -8.25 11.44 -17.22
C SER A 153 -8.15 9.97 -17.66
N LEU A 154 -7.85 9.04 -16.76
CA LEU A 154 -7.84 7.61 -17.09
C LEU A 154 -9.27 7.09 -17.21
N PRO A 155 -9.55 6.15 -18.13
CA PRO A 155 -10.84 5.46 -18.13
C PRO A 155 -11.03 4.75 -16.79
N GLN A 156 -12.13 5.05 -16.10
CA GLN A 156 -12.49 4.32 -14.88
C GLN A 156 -13.17 3.00 -15.28
N PRO A 157 -12.74 1.86 -14.74
CA PRO A 157 -13.54 0.65 -14.82
C PRO A 157 -14.88 0.85 -14.09
N PRO A 158 -15.94 0.12 -14.46
CA PRO A 158 -17.19 0.15 -13.70
C PRO A 158 -16.92 -0.20 -12.24
N ASN A 159 -17.44 0.62 -11.31
CA ASN A 159 -17.31 0.39 -9.87
C ASN A 159 -17.98 -0.94 -9.50
N ALA A 160 -17.19 -2.00 -9.37
CA ALA A 160 -17.57 -3.22 -8.67
C ALA A 160 -17.03 -3.11 -7.25
N GLY A 161 -17.73 -2.38 -6.39
CA GLY A 161 -17.43 -2.40 -4.95
C GLY A 161 -17.69 -3.80 -4.38
N PRO A 162 -17.05 -4.17 -3.26
CA PRO A 162 -17.29 -5.45 -2.59
C PRO A 162 -18.79 -5.61 -2.26
N GLN A 163 -19.35 -6.79 -2.55
CA GLN A 163 -20.77 -7.11 -2.36
C GLN A 163 -20.95 -8.31 -1.42
N GLY A 164 -22.03 -8.31 -0.65
CA GLY A 164 -22.35 -9.42 0.26
C GLY A 164 -21.38 -9.50 1.43
N ASP A 165 -21.00 -10.73 1.80
CA ASP A 165 -20.15 -11.00 2.97
C ASP A 165 -18.76 -10.34 2.91
N GLU A 166 -18.25 -10.05 1.71
CA GLU A 166 -16.99 -9.35 1.50
C GLU A 166 -17.03 -7.90 2.03
N ALA A 167 -18.20 -7.26 2.04
CA ALA A 167 -18.41 -5.95 2.64
C ALA A 167 -18.47 -6.00 4.18
N LEU A 168 -18.65 -7.19 4.77
CA LEU A 168 -18.74 -7.41 6.21
C LEU A 168 -17.39 -7.81 6.83
N LEU A 169 -16.37 -8.12 6.02
CA LEU A 169 -15.02 -8.47 6.46
C LEU A 169 -14.19 -7.23 6.82
N ASN A 170 -14.73 -6.35 7.67
CA ASN A 170 -13.93 -5.30 8.28
C ASN A 170 -13.11 -5.95 9.40
N GLY A 171 -11.79 -5.86 9.31
CA GLY A 171 -10.89 -6.28 10.38
C GLY A 171 -11.12 -5.47 11.66
N PRO A 172 -10.39 -5.78 12.76
CA PRO A 172 -10.40 -4.97 13.96
C PRO A 172 -10.19 -3.49 13.60
N GLN A 173 -11.01 -2.59 14.15
CA GLN A 173 -10.87 -1.16 13.89
C GLN A 173 -9.47 -0.68 14.29
N LEU A 174 -8.82 0.10 13.41
CA LEU A 174 -7.59 0.79 13.73
C LEU A 174 -7.78 1.62 15.01
N MET A 175 -6.76 1.65 15.89
CA MET A 175 -6.86 2.33 17.19
C MET A 175 -7.24 3.80 17.06
N LYS A 176 -6.79 4.47 15.99
CA LYS A 176 -7.16 5.86 15.66
C LYS A 176 -8.65 6.07 15.34
N ASN A 177 -9.35 5.01 14.98
CA ASN A 177 -10.78 5.00 14.65
C ASN A 177 -11.61 4.29 15.73
N ALA A 178 -10.98 3.83 16.81
CA ALA A 178 -11.68 3.21 17.92
C ALA A 178 -12.60 4.26 18.57
N SER A 179 -13.87 3.89 18.74
CA SER A 179 -14.81 4.74 19.49
C SER A 179 -14.30 4.91 20.91
N SER A 180 -14.28 6.15 21.40
CA SER A 180 -13.89 6.40 22.78
C SER A 180 -14.97 5.88 23.74
N GLN A 181 -14.60 5.58 24.99
CA GLN A 181 -15.59 5.17 26.00
C GLN A 181 -16.69 6.22 26.16
N SER A 182 -16.36 7.51 26.03
CA SER A 182 -17.35 8.60 26.02
C SER A 182 -18.31 8.55 24.84
N ASP A 183 -17.84 8.14 23.65
CA ASP A 183 -18.72 8.00 22.48
C ASP A 183 -19.67 6.81 22.65
N ILE A 184 -19.19 5.73 23.27
CA ILE A 184 -19.98 4.55 23.61
C ILE A 184 -21.06 4.92 24.63
N ASP A 185 -20.69 5.61 25.70
CA ASP A 185 -21.60 6.00 26.78
C ASP A 185 -22.70 6.95 26.25
N ALA A 186 -22.35 7.92 25.39
CA ALA A 186 -23.33 8.80 24.74
C ALA A 186 -24.32 8.05 23.82
N LEU A 187 -23.87 6.96 23.20
CA LEU A 187 -24.70 6.12 22.32
C LEU A 187 -25.70 5.28 23.13
N PHE A 188 -25.34 4.87 24.35
CA PHE A 188 -26.26 4.17 25.26
C PHE A 188 -27.22 5.13 25.97
N GLU A 189 -26.82 6.37 26.28
CA GLU A 189 -27.72 7.41 26.80
C GLU A 189 -28.82 7.81 25.80
N THR A 190 -28.55 7.71 24.49
CA THR A 190 -29.54 7.99 23.44
C THR A 190 -30.51 6.82 23.19
N LEU A 191 -30.25 5.65 23.77
CA LEU A 191 -31.10 4.46 23.70
C LEU A 191 -31.98 4.25 24.95
N SER A 192 -31.81 5.08 25.98
CA SER A 192 -32.59 5.11 27.22
C SER A 192 -33.61 6.25 27.25
#